data_AF-A0A8J5IHC7-F1
#
_entry.id   AF-A0A8J5IHC7-F1
#
_cell.length_a   1.000
_cell.length_b   1.000
_cell.length_c   1.000
_cell.angle_alpha   90.00
_cell.angle_beta   90.00
_cell.angle_gamma   90.00
#
_symmetry.space_group_name_H-M   'P 1'
#
loop_
_entity.id
_entity.type
_entity.pdbx_description
1 polymer ?
#
loop_
_entity_poly.entity_id
_entity_poly.type
_entity_poly.pdbx_seq_one_letter_code
_entity_poly.pdbx_strand_id
1 'polypeptide(L)'
;LFCVRSNKTAVTRNAIIASRQSKAPPIPKGWGVYAKTFECTHAGKYAPRGEGQRPRQNVRPLGCKAQVMLLVLVSCTSCLELMLKTF
;
A
#
# COMPACT_ATOMS: atom_id res chain seq x y z
N LEU A 1 -8.67 -11.19 7.21
CA LEU A 1 -9.70 -10.41 6.49
C LEU A 1 -9.19 -8.98 6.27
N PHE A 2 -8.63 -8.71 5.09
CA PHE A 2 -8.17 -7.38 4.68
C PHE A 2 -8.72 -7.07 3.28
N CYS A 3 -9.10 -5.82 3.02
CA CYS A 3 -9.55 -5.33 1.71
C CYS A 3 -8.45 -4.49 1.06
N VAL A 4 -8.35 -4.54 -0.27
CA VAL A 4 -7.46 -3.66 -1.04
C VAL A 4 -8.05 -2.24 -1.03
N ARG A 5 -7.31 -1.26 -0.49
CA ARG A 5 -7.74 0.14 -0.47
C ARG A 5 -7.22 0.93 -1.66
N SER A 6 -5.95 0.74 -2.00
CA SER A 6 -5.29 1.49 -3.06
C SER A 6 -4.16 0.68 -3.69
N ASN A 7 -3.98 0.89 -4.99
CA ASN A 7 -2.89 0.34 -5.78
C ASN A 7 -2.17 1.51 -6.44
N LYS A 8 -0.87 1.67 -6.18
CA LYS A 8 -0.05 2.63 -6.94
C LYS A 8 0.65 1.90 -8.08
N THR A 9 0.41 2.34 -9.32
CA THR A 9 1.06 1.77 -10.48
C THR A 9 2.48 2.31 -10.64
N ALA A 10 3.36 1.51 -11.24
CA ALA A 10 4.73 1.93 -11.56
C ALA A 10 4.73 3.16 -12.48
N VAL A 11 3.78 3.21 -13.42
CA VAL A 11 3.60 4.34 -14.36
C VAL A 11 3.26 5.63 -13.63
N THR A 12 2.24 5.61 -12.74
CA THR A 12 1.84 6.81 -11.98
C THR A 12 2.98 7.30 -11.08
N ARG A 13 3.72 6.40 -10.43
CA ARG A 13 4.90 6.79 -9.63
C ARG A 13 5.97 7.44 -10.48
N ASN A 14 6.32 6.85 -11.62
CA ASN A 14 7.37 7.40 -12.49
C ASN A 14 6.99 8.77 -13.03
N ALA A 15 5.73 9.00 -13.37
CA ALA A 15 5.23 10.32 -13.75
C ALA A 15 5.38 11.35 -12.62
N ILE A 16 5.10 10.97 -11.37
CA ILE A 16 5.31 11.82 -10.18
C ILE A 16 6.80 12.07 -9.91
N ILE A 17 7.67 11.06 -10.09
CA ILE A 17 9.12 11.21 -9.94
C ILE A 17 9.66 12.20 -10.96
N ALA A 18 9.22 12.09 -12.22
CA ALA A 18 9.61 12.97 -13.29
C ALA A 18 9.13 14.41 -13.05
N SER A 19 7.86 14.60 -12.64
CA SER A 19 7.32 15.94 -12.36
C SER A 19 8.01 16.62 -11.16
N ARG A 20 8.47 15.84 -10.18
CA ARG A 20 9.23 16.32 -9.03
C ARG A 20 10.74 16.41 -9.26
N GLN A 21 11.22 16.08 -10.47
CA GLN A 21 12.64 16.05 -10.83
C GLN A 21 13.51 15.27 -9.83
N SER A 22 12.97 14.17 -9.28
CA SER A 22 13.67 13.37 -8.28
C SER A 22 14.73 12.47 -8.94
N LYS A 23 15.87 12.25 -8.25
CA LYS A 23 16.94 11.35 -8.68
C LYS A 23 16.63 9.85 -8.49
N ALA A 24 15.44 9.51 -7.99
CA ALA A 24 15.05 8.12 -7.76
C ALA A 24 14.95 7.36 -9.10
N PRO A 25 15.47 6.12 -9.19
CA PRO A 25 15.42 5.36 -10.43
C PRO A 25 13.96 5.03 -10.80
N PRO A 26 13.60 5.11 -12.09
CA PRO A 26 12.26 4.76 -12.55
C PRO A 26 12.02 3.25 -12.40
N ILE A 27 10.82 2.87 -11.96
CA ILE A 27 10.43 1.47 -11.87
C ILE A 27 10.07 0.96 -13.28
N PRO A 28 10.45 -0.27 -13.68
CA PRO A 28 10.06 -0.81 -14.97
C PRO A 28 8.54 -0.81 -15.18
N LYS A 29 8.08 -0.39 -16.38
CA LYS A 29 6.64 -0.26 -16.69
C LYS A 29 5.90 -1.61 -16.63
N GLY A 30 6.59 -2.72 -16.90
CA GLY A 30 6.01 -4.08 -16.89
C GLY A 30 5.56 -4.58 -15.52
N TRP A 31 5.93 -3.89 -14.42
CA TRP A 31 5.56 -4.31 -13.06
C TRP A 31 4.09 -4.06 -12.71
N GLY A 32 3.37 -3.24 -13.49
CA GLY A 32 1.97 -2.91 -13.21
C GLY A 32 1.82 -2.14 -11.89
N VAL A 33 1.57 -2.85 -10.78
CA VAL A 33 1.39 -2.27 -9.43
C VAL A 33 2.62 -2.57 -8.56
N TYR A 34 3.33 -1.52 -8.13
CA TYR A 34 4.54 -1.66 -7.30
C TYR A 34 4.27 -1.53 -5.80
N ALA A 35 3.15 -0.92 -5.42
CA ALA A 35 2.73 -0.77 -4.04
C ALA A 35 1.24 -1.02 -3.88
N LYS A 36 0.88 -1.81 -2.86
CA LYS A 36 -0.50 -2.13 -2.49
C LYS A 36 -0.72 -1.82 -1.02
N THR A 37 -1.83 -1.16 -0.74
CA THR A 37 -2.26 -0.86 0.61
C THR A 37 -3.51 -1.66 0.92
N PHE A 38 -3.43 -2.47 1.97
CA PHE A 38 -4.50 -3.30 2.50
C PHE A 38 -4.99 -2.72 3.81
N GLU A 39 -6.30 -2.72 4.00
CA GLU A 39 -6.93 -2.27 5.24
C GLU A 39 -7.78 -3.35 5.84
N CYS A 40 -7.86 -3.35 7.18
CA CYS A 40 -8.74 -4.28 7.87
C CYS A 40 -10.17 -4.13 7.35
N THR A 41 -10.89 -5.24 7.20
CA THR A 41 -12.32 -5.21 6.85
C THR A 41 -13.18 -4.47 7.88
N HIS A 42 -12.67 -4.31 9.10
CA HIS A 42 -13.27 -3.52 10.16
C HIS A 42 -12.78 -2.06 10.20
N ALA A 43 -12.06 -1.60 9.18
CA ALA A 43 -11.63 -0.21 9.08
C ALA A 43 -12.82 0.73 8.84
N GLY A 44 -12.67 2.00 9.23
CA GLY A 44 -13.70 3.04 9.13
C GLY A 44 -14.34 3.39 10.47
N LYS A 45 -15.16 4.44 10.50
CA LYS A 45 -15.80 4.92 11.74
C LYS A 45 -16.75 3.85 12.31
N TYR A 46 -16.73 3.70 13.64
CA TYR A 46 -17.63 2.77 14.33
C TYR A 46 -19.08 3.10 14.00
N ALA A 47 -19.84 2.07 13.61
CA ALA A 47 -21.27 2.16 13.36
C ALA A 47 -22.02 1.25 14.34
N PRO A 48 -22.81 1.82 15.28
CA PRO A 48 -23.51 1.04 16.29
C PRO A 48 -24.56 0.10 15.67
N ARG A 49 -24.92 -0.94 16.42
CA ARG A 49 -25.98 -1.88 16.03
C ARG A 49 -27.34 -1.19 16.20
N GLY A 50 -28.19 -1.26 15.17
CA GLY A 50 -29.61 -0.92 15.32
C GLY A 50 -30.39 -2.05 15.96
N GLU A 51 -31.54 -1.75 16.57
CA GLU A 51 -32.35 -2.69 17.37
C GLU A 51 -33.04 -3.81 16.57
N GLY A 52 -32.89 -3.82 15.25
CA GLY A 52 -33.49 -4.85 14.39
C GLY A 52 -32.90 -6.25 14.61
N GLN A 53 -33.74 -7.27 14.63
CA GLN A 53 -33.34 -8.67 14.87
C GLN A 53 -32.57 -9.34 13.74
N ARG A 54 -32.52 -8.75 12.53
CA ARG A 54 -31.87 -9.41 11.40
C ARG A 54 -30.34 -9.35 11.53
N PRO A 55 -29.64 -10.50 11.55
CA PRO A 55 -28.18 -10.50 11.45
C PRO A 55 -27.77 -9.98 10.06
N ARG A 56 -26.96 -8.93 10.03
CA ARG A 56 -26.44 -8.35 8.79
C ARG A 56 -25.29 -9.23 8.27
N GLN A 57 -25.33 -9.60 6.99
CA GLN A 57 -24.36 -10.52 6.38
C GLN A 57 -22.98 -9.91 6.09
N ASN A 58 -22.85 -8.57 6.14
CA ASN A 58 -21.59 -7.88 5.81
C ASN A 58 -20.76 -7.54 7.07
N VAL A 59 -19.43 -7.56 6.90
CA VAL A 59 -18.46 -7.12 7.91
C VAL A 59 -18.65 -5.62 8.22
N ARG A 60 -18.58 -5.24 9.50
CA ARG A 60 -18.83 -3.85 9.96
C ARG A 60 -17.55 -3.09 10.28
N PRO A 61 -17.52 -1.77 10.05
CA PRO A 61 -16.45 -0.92 10.56
C PRO A 61 -16.50 -0.84 12.09
N LEU A 62 -15.37 -1.14 12.74
CA LEU A 62 -15.21 -1.09 14.20
C LEU A 62 -14.24 0.02 14.64
N GLY A 63 -13.82 0.90 13.74
CA GLY A 63 -12.75 1.85 14.06
C GLY A 63 -11.35 1.24 13.96
N CYS A 64 -11.20 0.07 13.33
CA CYS A 64 -9.89 -0.57 13.22
C CYS A 64 -8.96 0.28 12.34
N LYS A 65 -7.79 0.64 12.86
CA LYS A 65 -6.77 1.43 12.15
C LYS A 65 -5.68 0.56 11.52
N ALA A 66 -5.81 -0.77 11.62
CA ALA A 66 -4.81 -1.68 11.08
C ALA A 66 -4.77 -1.58 9.55
N GLN A 67 -3.58 -1.27 9.05
CA GLN A 67 -3.27 -1.15 7.63
C GLN A 67 -1.94 -1.85 7.37
N VAL A 68 -1.86 -2.59 6.27
CA VAL A 68 -0.65 -3.24 5.80
C VAL A 68 -0.29 -2.65 4.45
N MET A 69 0.95 -2.20 4.31
CA MET A 69 1.47 -1.69 3.05
C MET A 69 2.54 -2.64 2.53
N LEU A 70 2.30 -3.19 1.34
CA LEU A 70 3.27 -3.98 0.60
C LEU A 70 3.92 -3.08 -0.45
N LEU A 71 5.24 -2.96 -0.38
CA LEU A 71 6.05 -2.18 -1.30
C LEU A 71 7.18 -3.05 -1.81
N VAL A 72 7.35 -3.09 -3.13
CA VAL A 72 8.56 -3.69 -3.71
C VAL A 72 9.68 -2.65 -3.65
N LEU A 73 10.74 -2.98 -2.92
CA LEU A 73 11.96 -2.20 -2.86
C LEU A 73 12.93 -2.75 -3.90
N VAL A 74 13.36 -1.90 -4.83
CA VAL A 74 14.48 -2.20 -5.74
C VAL A 74 15.72 -1.63 -5.08
N SER A 75 16.46 -2.46 -4.36
CA SER A 75 17.81 -2.12 -3.90
C SER A 75 18.76 -2.29 -5.08
N CYS A 76 19.45 -1.21 -5.45
CA CYS A 76 20.52 -1.27 -6.43
C CYS A 76 21.65 -2.16 -5.88
N THR A 77 21.91 -3.31 -6.50
CA THR A 77 22.95 -4.25 -6.04
C THR A 77 24.35 -3.63 -6.08
N SER A 78 24.60 -2.68 -6.99
CA SER A 78 25.85 -1.89 -7.00
C SER A 78 25.97 -0.91 -5.83
N CYS A 79 24.86 -0.45 -5.24
CA CYS A 79 24.88 0.34 -4.01
C CYS A 79 24.93 -0.54 -2.75
N LEU A 80 24.40 -1.76 -2.80
CA LEU A 80 24.47 -2.70 -1.67
C LEU A 80 25.93 -3.10 -1.38
N GLU A 81 26.74 -3.29 -2.42
CA GLU A 81 28.18 -3.52 -2.26
C GLU A 81 28.93 -2.33 -1.66
N LEU A 82 28.54 -1.09 -1.97
CA LEU A 82 29.15 0.11 -1.37
C LEU A 82 28.82 0.25 0.13
N MET A 83 27.62 -0.17 0.55
CA MET A 83 27.18 -0.11 1.96
C MET A 83 27.74 -1.27 2.80
N LEU A 84 28.11 -2.40 2.18
CA LEU A 84 28.71 -3.55 2.86
C LEU A 84 30.25 -3.54 2.84
N LYS A 85 30.88 -2.69 2.02
CA LYS A 85 32.35 -2.49 1.98
C LYS A 85 32.84 -1.33 2.86
N THR A 86 31.95 -0.69 3.63
CA THR A 86 32.27 0.39 4.57
C THR A 86 32.23 -0.03 6.05
N PHE A 87 32.23 -1.34 6.33
CA PHE A 87 32.43 -1.92 7.66
C PHE A 87 33.61 -2.88 7.67
#